data_AF-A0A1X7BM19-F1
#
_entry.id   AF-A0A1X7BM19-F1
#
_cell.length_a   1.000
_cell.length_b   1.000
_cell.length_c   1.000
_cell.angle_alpha   90.00
_cell.angle_beta   90.00
_cell.angle_gamma   90.00
#
_symmetry.space_group_name_H-M   'P 1'
#
loop_
_entity.id
_entity.type
_entity.pdbx_description
1 polymer ?
#
loop_
_entity_poly.entity_id
_entity_poly.type
_entity_poly.pdbx_seq_one_letter_code
_entity_poly.pdbx_strand_id
1 'polypeptide(L)'
;MLTLCDELVGWTNQMSVGCTVDADAIAFDVVKRAAPENSFLTDQHTQDRYLSENWYPALFERSDAEAWLENGSADLQARIRAKLSEILD
;
A
#
# COMPACT_ATOMS: atom_id res chain seq x y z
N MET A 1 20.44 -4.43 3.07
CA MET A 1 20.35 -3.03 2.60
C MET A 1 19.81 -2.93 1.19
N LEU A 2 20.32 -3.68 0.21
CA LEU A 2 19.83 -3.62 -1.18
C LEU A 2 18.30 -3.81 -1.31
N THR A 3 17.72 -4.82 -0.65
CA THR A 3 16.26 -5.04 -0.64
C THR A 3 15.47 -3.91 0.01
N LEU A 4 16.05 -3.22 1.00
CA LEU A 4 15.43 -2.03 1.59
C LEU A 4 15.52 -0.83 0.63
N CYS A 5 16.63 -0.68 -0.09
CA CYS A 5 16.75 0.35 -1.13
C CYS A 5 15.75 0.13 -2.27
N ASP A 6 15.55 -1.12 -2.69
CA ASP A 6 14.54 -1.51 -3.68
C ASP A 6 13.12 -1.12 -3.22
N GLU A 7 12.76 -1.45 -1.99
CA GLU A 7 11.48 -1.04 -1.37
C GLU A 7 11.28 0.48 -1.38
N LEU A 8 12.31 1.23 -0.99
CA LEU A 8 12.26 2.71 -0.98
C LEU A 8 12.16 3.29 -2.39
N VAL A 9 12.87 2.73 -3.36
CA VAL A 9 12.78 3.15 -4.77
C VAL A 9 11.38 2.89 -5.32
N GLY A 10 10.79 1.73 -5.02
CA GLY A 10 9.41 1.41 -5.38
C GLY A 10 8.43 2.46 -4.85
N TRP A 11 8.58 2.83 -3.58
CA TRP A 11 7.77 3.87 -2.96
C TRP A 11 7.94 5.23 -3.62
N THR A 12 9.18 5.68 -3.83
CA THR A 12 9.46 6.98 -4.45
C THR A 12 9.01 7.03 -5.90
N ASN A 13 9.14 5.93 -6.64
CA ASN A 13 8.69 5.84 -8.03
C ASN A 13 7.18 6.03 -8.11
N GLN A 14 6.39 5.32 -7.29
CA GLN A 14 4.94 5.52 -7.27
C GLN A 14 4.60 6.99 -6.96
N MET A 15 5.20 7.57 -5.92
CA MET A 15 4.93 8.96 -5.55
C MET A 15 5.30 9.95 -6.66
N SER A 16 6.36 9.66 -7.43
CA SER A 16 6.82 10.51 -8.53
C SER A 16 5.89 10.53 -9.75
N VAL A 17 5.00 9.53 -9.90
CA VAL A 17 4.00 9.49 -10.99
C VAL A 17 3.05 10.69 -10.92
N GLY A 18 2.88 11.29 -9.73
CA GLY A 18 1.98 12.40 -9.51
C GLY A 18 0.53 11.94 -9.38
N CYS A 19 -0.41 12.86 -9.60
CA CYS A 19 -1.84 12.59 -9.48
C CYS A 19 -2.53 12.96 -10.79
N THR A 20 -3.35 12.05 -11.31
CA THR A 20 -4.24 12.34 -12.44
C THR A 20 -5.32 13.31 -11.98
N VAL A 21 -5.50 14.41 -12.70
CA VAL A 21 -6.51 15.43 -12.38
C VAL A 21 -7.59 15.41 -13.44
N ASP A 22 -8.54 14.50 -13.29
CA ASP A 22 -9.76 14.41 -14.10
C ASP A 22 -11.01 14.25 -13.21
N ALA A 23 -12.20 14.24 -13.82
CA ALA A 23 -13.46 14.19 -13.09
C ALA A 23 -13.62 12.90 -12.25
N ASP A 24 -13.05 11.80 -12.72
CA ASP A 24 -13.15 10.49 -12.09
C ASP A 24 -12.16 10.37 -10.92
N ALA A 25 -10.93 10.87 -11.08
CA ALA A 25 -9.94 10.97 -10.01
C ALA A 25 -10.33 11.98 -8.91
N ILE A 26 -11.03 13.07 -9.26
CA ILE A 26 -11.59 14.02 -8.29
C ILE A 26 -12.72 13.38 -7.46
N ALA A 27 -13.44 12.42 -8.04
CA ALA A 27 -14.44 11.59 -7.36
C ALA A 27 -15.55 12.39 -6.64
N PHE A 28 -15.96 13.55 -7.18
CA PHE A 28 -16.94 14.44 -6.52
C PHE A 28 -18.27 13.75 -6.18
N ASP A 29 -18.80 12.95 -7.11
CA ASP A 29 -20.06 12.23 -6.91
C ASP A 29 -19.94 11.10 -5.89
N VAL A 30 -18.75 10.50 -5.76
CA VAL A 30 -18.44 9.50 -4.73
C VAL A 30 -18.47 10.17 -3.36
N VAL A 31 -17.78 11.31 -3.21
CA VAL A 31 -17.78 12.08 -1.95
C VAL A 31 -19.20 12.49 -1.58
N LYS A 32 -19.96 13.05 -2.52
CA LYS A 32 -21.35 13.45 -2.28
C LYS A 32 -22.24 12.29 -1.82
N ARG A 33 -22.06 11.10 -2.40
CA ARG A 33 -22.87 9.91 -2.08
C ARG A 33 -22.43 9.22 -0.78
N ALA A 34 -21.13 9.06 -0.55
CA ALA A 34 -20.59 8.27 0.56
C ALA A 34 -20.39 9.07 1.86
N ALA A 35 -20.24 10.40 1.79
CA ALA A 35 -19.97 11.23 2.97
C ALA A 35 -21.04 11.14 4.08
N PRO A 36 -22.36 11.09 3.81
CA PRO A 36 -23.38 11.05 4.86
C PRO A 36 -23.26 9.84 5.81
N GLU A 37 -22.82 8.69 5.28
CA GLU A 37 -22.73 7.42 6.03
C GLU A 37 -21.28 6.98 6.26
N ASN A 38 -20.31 7.75 5.77
CA ASN A 38 -18.89 7.40 5.76
C ASN A 38 -18.61 6.05 5.06
N SER A 39 -19.36 5.73 4.00
CA SER A 39 -19.37 4.43 3.32
C SER A 39 -18.39 4.33 2.15
N PHE A 40 -17.26 5.04 2.22
CA PHE A 40 -16.26 5.10 1.15
C PHE A 40 -15.64 3.74 0.83
N LEU A 41 -15.40 2.90 1.84
CA LEU A 41 -14.76 1.60 1.65
C LEU A 41 -15.61 0.65 0.82
N THR A 42 -16.93 0.73 0.95
CA THR A 42 -17.89 -0.14 0.24
C THR A 42 -18.36 0.45 -1.08
N ASP A 43 -17.94 1.67 -1.42
CA ASP A 43 -18.31 2.30 -2.68
C ASP A 43 -17.59 1.61 -3.84
N GLN A 44 -18.31 1.41 -4.96
CA GLN A 44 -17.77 0.71 -6.13
C GLN A 44 -16.53 1.41 -6.69
N HIS A 45 -16.49 2.75 -6.64
CA HIS A 45 -15.32 3.51 -7.12
C HIS A 45 -14.05 3.17 -6.33
N THR A 46 -14.17 3.00 -5.01
CA THR A 46 -13.06 2.55 -4.17
C THR A 46 -12.68 1.12 -4.50
N GLN A 47 -13.66 0.21 -4.63
CA GLN A 47 -13.43 -1.21 -4.92
C GLN A 47 -12.70 -1.43 -6.25
N ASP A 48 -12.99 -0.60 -7.26
CA ASP A 48 -12.37 -0.71 -8.58
C ASP A 48 -10.94 -0.15 -8.63
N ARG A 49 -10.56 0.71 -7.68
CA ARG A 49 -9.33 1.53 -7.77
C ARG A 49 -8.31 1.32 -6.67
N TYR A 50 -8.70 0.82 -5.50
CA TYR A 50 -7.81 0.81 -4.34
C TYR A 50 -6.50 0.04 -4.60
N LEU A 51 -6.51 -0.98 -5.46
CA LEU A 51 -5.30 -1.73 -5.83
C LEU A 51 -4.40 -1.00 -6.84
N SER A 52 -4.97 -0.15 -7.70
CA SER A 52 -4.20 0.59 -8.70
C SER A 52 -3.68 1.93 -8.19
N GLU A 53 -4.43 2.58 -7.29
CA GLU A 53 -4.08 3.90 -6.76
C GLU A 53 -3.12 3.82 -5.56
N ASN A 54 -3.10 2.69 -4.84
CA ASN A 54 -2.19 2.49 -3.70
C ASN A 54 -0.90 1.76 -4.10
N TRP A 55 0.20 2.17 -3.48
CA TRP A 55 1.42 1.36 -3.47
C TRP A 55 1.45 0.40 -2.28
N TYR A 56 1.58 -0.88 -2.59
CA TYR A 56 1.68 -1.96 -1.62
C TYR A 56 3.15 -2.36 -1.40
N PRO A 57 3.65 -2.25 -0.15
CA PRO A 57 5.02 -2.61 0.18
C PRO A 57 5.24 -4.11 0.04
N ALA A 58 6.42 -4.51 -0.42
CA ALA A 58 6.85 -5.91 -0.43
C ALA A 58 7.66 -6.28 0.81
N LEU A 59 8.33 -5.28 1.42
CA LEU A 59 9.21 -5.45 2.58
C LEU A 59 8.68 -4.77 3.83
N PHE A 60 7.93 -3.67 3.74
CA PHE A 60 7.28 -3.10 4.93
C PHE A 60 6.02 -3.89 5.30
N GLU A 61 5.64 -3.86 6.57
CA GLU A 61 4.39 -4.47 7.05
C GLU A 61 3.50 -3.38 7.61
N ARG A 62 2.23 -3.48 7.25
CA ARG A 62 1.17 -2.57 7.67
C ARG A 62 0.07 -3.30 8.42
N SER A 63 0.38 -4.48 8.96
CA SER A 63 -0.51 -5.18 9.89
C SER A 63 -0.59 -4.39 11.20
N ASP A 64 -1.64 -4.66 11.97
CA ASP A 64 -1.66 -4.23 13.37
C ASP A 64 -0.63 -5.02 14.21
N ALA A 65 -0.48 -4.59 15.47
CA ALA A 65 0.51 -5.14 16.38
C ALA A 65 0.22 -6.60 16.77
N GLU A 66 -1.05 -6.99 16.88
CA GLU A 66 -1.43 -8.36 17.26
C GLU A 66 -1.07 -9.33 16.13
N ALA A 67 -1.45 -9.00 14.89
CA ALA A 67 -1.08 -9.77 13.71
C ALA A 67 0.44 -9.85 13.51
N TRP A 68 1.19 -8.77 13.76
CA TRP A 68 2.66 -8.80 13.69
C TRP A 68 3.26 -9.74 14.75
N LEU A 69 2.71 -9.72 15.98
CA LEU A 69 3.15 -10.61 17.05
C LEU A 69 2.90 -12.08 16.71
N GLU A 70 1.69 -12.39 16.23
CA GLU A 70 1.29 -13.73 15.80
C GLU A 70 2.12 -14.25 14.62
N ASN A 71 2.53 -13.36 13.71
CA ASN A 71 3.40 -13.66 12.56
C ASN A 71 4.90 -13.81 12.94
N GLY A 72 5.21 -13.96 14.22
CA GLY A 72 6.57 -14.22 14.70
C GLY A 72 7.40 -12.95 14.96
N SER A 73 6.77 -11.77 14.96
CA SER A 73 7.39 -10.52 15.41
C SER A 73 8.70 -10.18 14.69
N ALA A 74 8.80 -10.50 13.41
CA ALA A 74 10.03 -10.32 12.65
C ALA A 74 10.36 -8.82 12.53
N ASP A 75 11.56 -8.43 12.97
CA ASP A 75 12.05 -7.08 12.74
C ASP A 75 12.43 -6.86 11.27
N LEU A 76 12.67 -5.60 10.91
CA LEU A 76 13.01 -5.24 9.53
C LEU A 76 14.31 -5.91 9.06
N GLN A 77 15.28 -6.16 9.95
CA GLN A 77 16.54 -6.81 9.56
C GLN A 77 16.33 -8.28 9.20
N ALA A 78 15.51 -8.99 9.99
CA ALA A 78 15.13 -10.36 9.72
C ALA A 78 14.42 -10.47 8.36
N ARG A 79 13.47 -9.57 8.09
CA ARG A 79 12.74 -9.52 6.82
C ARG A 79 13.63 -9.19 5.62
N ILE A 80 14.58 -8.26 5.79
CA ILE A 80 15.60 -7.96 4.77
C ILE A 80 16.43 -9.20 4.42
N ARG A 81 16.86 -9.97 5.43
CA ARG A 81 17.65 -11.20 5.23
C ARG A 81 16.83 -12.28 4.54
N ALA A 82 15.60 -12.52 5.01
CA ALA A 82 14.69 -13.47 4.39
C ALA A 82 14.45 -13.15 2.91
N LYS A 83 14.12 -11.89 2.60
CA LYS A 83 13.90 -11.45 1.22
C LYS A 83 15.15 -11.60 0.34
N LEU A 84 16.33 -11.34 0.90
CA LEU A 84 17.59 -11.52 0.18
C LEU A 84 17.86 -13.00 -0.12
N SER A 85 17.62 -13.89 0.84
CA SER A 85 17.73 -15.34 0.63
C SER A 85 16.76 -15.82 -0.46
N GLU A 86 15.49 -15.43 -0.40
CA GLU A 86 14.48 -15.77 -1.42
C GLU A 86 14.86 -15.36 -2.85
N ILE A 87 15.61 -14.27 -3.01
CA ILE A 87 16.05 -13.76 -4.32
C ILE A 87 17.28 -14.53 -4.83
N LEU A 88 18.11 -15.03 -3.93
CA LEU A 88 19.37 -15.70 -4.25
C LEU A 88 19.24 -17.22 -4.40
N ASP A 89 18.17 -17.81 -3.85
CA ASP A 89 17.79 -19.20 -4.04
C ASP A 89 17.19 -19.44 -5.45
#